data_AF-A0A6I4MRW4-F1
#
_entry.id   AF-A0A6I4MRW4-F1
#
_cell.length_a   1.000
_cell.length_b   1.000
_cell.length_c   1.000
_cell.angle_alpha   90.00
_cell.angle_beta   90.00
_cell.angle_gamma   90.00
#
_symmetry.space_group_name_H-M   'P 1'
#
loop_
_entity.id
_entity.type
_entity.pdbx_description
1 polymer ?
#
loop_
_entity_poly.entity_id
_entity_poly.type
_entity_poly.pdbx_seq_one_letter_code
_entity_poly.pdbx_strand_id
1 'polypeptide(L)'
;MDYEFWNDIHTRGGIPAVKNALEELAERGSPEDVDAAMDLACRVIEDDTARLQARADQAEARLRMLTDEAREVERQVDAHAGAEKADETSGRAERQ
;
A
#
# COMPACT_ATOMS: atom_id res chain seq x y z
N MET A 1 -6.79 13.83 1.62
CA MET A 1 -5.54 14.45 1.15
C MET A 1 -5.73 14.80 -0.30
N ASP A 2 -5.45 16.04 -0.68
CA ASP A 2 -5.62 16.54 -2.05
C ASP A 2 -4.33 16.44 -2.86
N TYR A 3 -4.43 16.76 -4.15
CA TYR A 3 -3.33 16.72 -5.10
C TYR A 3 -2.20 17.70 -4.73
N GLU A 4 -2.54 18.88 -4.23
CA GLU A 4 -1.54 19.91 -3.89
C GLU A 4 -0.66 19.50 -2.70
N PHE A 5 -1.23 18.82 -1.71
CA PHE A 5 -0.48 18.25 -0.59
C PHE A 5 0.57 17.23 -1.05
N TRP A 6 0.18 16.30 -1.94
CA TRP A 6 1.12 15.31 -2.47
C TRP A 6 2.17 15.94 -3.39
N ASN A 7 1.78 16.96 -4.17
CA ASN A 7 2.69 17.68 -5.04
C ASN A 7 3.76 18.48 -4.24
N ASP A 8 3.38 19.13 -3.13
CA ASP A 8 4.34 19.81 -2.25
C ASP A 8 5.36 18.84 -1.62
N ILE A 9 4.89 17.70 -1.11
CA ILE A 9 5.77 16.65 -0.56
C ILE A 9 6.72 16.11 -1.65
N HIS A 10 6.18 15.84 -2.85
CA HIS A 10 6.99 15.36 -3.96
C HIS A 10 8.01 16.39 -4.44
N THR A 11 7.68 17.68 -4.36
CA THR A 11 8.58 18.77 -4.75
C THR A 11 9.69 18.99 -3.71
N ARG A 12 9.43 18.73 -2.43
CA ARG A 12 10.41 18.94 -1.34
C ARG A 12 11.30 17.73 -1.04
N GLY A 13 10.86 16.52 -1.39
CA GLY A 13 11.61 15.29 -1.08
C GLY A 13 11.61 14.24 -2.19
N GLY A 14 11.04 14.52 -3.36
CA GLY A 14 11.01 13.61 -4.50
C GLY A 14 12.13 13.83 -5.50
N ILE A 15 12.04 13.13 -6.63
CA ILE A 15 13.01 13.18 -7.75
C ILE A 15 13.36 14.62 -8.17
N PRO A 16 12.43 15.58 -8.23
CA PRO A 16 12.76 16.97 -8.57
C PRO A 16 13.69 17.65 -7.54
N ALA A 17 13.51 17.39 -6.24
CA ALA A 17 14.35 17.96 -5.19
C ALA A 17 15.78 17.43 -5.27
N VAL A 18 15.91 16.12 -5.47
CA VAL A 18 17.21 15.45 -5.63
C VAL A 18 17.93 15.95 -6.88
N LYS A 19 17.20 16.08 -8.00
CA LYS A 19 17.72 16.62 -9.24
C LYS A 19 18.26 18.04 -9.06
N ASN A 20 17.46 18.94 -8.47
CA ASN A 20 17.89 20.33 -8.26
C ASN A 20 19.13 20.42 -7.35
N ALA A 21 19.19 19.60 -6.28
CA ALA A 21 20.35 19.55 -5.40
C ALA A 21 21.62 19.07 -6.12
N LEU A 22 21.49 18.10 -7.03
CA LEU A 22 22.60 17.61 -7.85
C LEU A 22 23.03 18.63 -8.90
N GLU A 23 22.10 19.38 -9.49
CA GLU A 23 22.40 20.49 -10.40
C GLU A 23 23.14 21.62 -9.67
N GLU A 24 22.68 22.03 -8.48
CA GLU A 24 23.38 23.02 -7.64
C GLU A 24 24.77 22.54 -7.20
N LEU A 25 24.93 21.24 -6.92
CA LEU A 25 26.22 20.64 -6.62
C LEU A 25 27.13 20.68 -7.85
N ALA A 26 26.63 20.40 -9.05
CA ALA A 26 27.40 20.44 -10.29
C ALA A 26 27.92 21.85 -10.63
N GLU A 27 27.21 22.90 -10.22
CA GLU A 27 27.66 24.28 -10.41
C GLU A 27 28.82 24.69 -9.49
N ARG A 28 29.01 24.00 -8.35
CA ARG A 28 29.88 24.47 -7.25
C ARG A 28 30.93 23.46 -6.81
N GLY A 29 30.70 22.18 -7.07
CA GLY A 29 31.51 21.05 -6.65
C GLY A 29 32.56 20.65 -7.68
N SER A 30 33.48 19.78 -7.27
CA SER A 30 34.36 19.10 -8.21
C SER A 30 33.58 18.03 -9.00
N PRO A 31 33.99 17.69 -10.23
CA PRO A 31 33.34 16.60 -10.98
C PRO A 31 33.29 15.28 -10.21
N GLU A 32 34.34 14.97 -9.45
CA GLU A 32 34.44 13.75 -8.64
C GLU A 32 33.42 13.71 -7.49
N ASP A 33 33.16 14.86 -6.85
CA ASP A 33 32.13 14.97 -5.80
C ASP A 33 30.72 14.83 -6.38
N VAL A 34 30.48 15.35 -7.58
CA VAL A 34 29.20 15.26 -8.28
C VAL A 34 28.91 13.81 -8.66
N ASP A 35 29.88 13.11 -9.23
CA ASP A 35 29.74 11.70 -9.61
C ASP A 35 29.48 10.83 -8.37
N ALA A 36 30.23 11.05 -7.28
CA ALA A 36 30.02 10.33 -6.03
C ALA A 36 28.64 10.58 -5.41
N ALA A 37 28.15 11.83 -5.47
CA ALA A 37 26.82 12.19 -5.00
C ALA A 37 25.71 11.56 -5.85
N MET A 38 25.90 11.51 -7.18
CA MET A 38 24.97 10.87 -8.11
C MET A 38 24.86 9.36 -7.83
N ASP A 39 26.00 8.67 -7.72
CA ASP A 39 26.05 7.25 -7.42
C ASP A 39 25.41 6.90 -6.07
N LEU A 40 25.57 7.78 -5.08
CA LEU A 40 24.92 7.62 -3.78
C LEU A 40 23.41 7.84 -3.89
N ALA A 41 22.97 8.88 -4.60
CA ALA A 41 21.55 9.16 -4.82
C ALA A 41 20.85 7.99 -5.52
N CYS A 42 21.45 7.43 -6.58
CA CYS A 42 20.93 6.24 -7.27
C CYS A 42 20.77 5.05 -6.32
N ARG A 43 21.80 4.72 -5.53
CA ARG A 43 21.74 3.60 -4.57
C ARG A 43 20.65 3.78 -3.52
N VAL A 44 20.52 4.97 -2.95
CA VAL A 44 19.47 5.25 -1.95
C VAL A 44 18.08 5.15 -2.57
N ILE A 45 17.89 5.64 -3.80
CA ILE A 45 16.62 5.54 -4.52
C ILE A 45 16.26 4.07 -4.80
N GLU A 46 17.23 3.24 -5.19
CA GLU A 46 17.05 1.81 -5.41
C GLU A 46 16.63 1.08 -4.13
N ASP A 47 17.35 1.31 -3.01
CA ASP A 47 17.05 0.73 -1.71
C ASP A 47 15.65 1.15 -1.21
N ASP A 48 15.31 2.43 -1.37
CA ASP A 48 14.01 2.95 -0.99
C ASP A 48 12.88 2.37 -1.84
N THR A 49 13.10 2.21 -3.15
CA THR A 49 12.16 1.57 -4.07
C THR A 49 11.91 0.12 -3.66
N ALA A 50 12.96 -0.64 -3.37
CA ALA A 50 12.84 -2.02 -2.90
C ALA A 50 12.06 -2.11 -1.58
N ARG A 51 12.32 -1.20 -0.64
CA ARG A 51 11.60 -1.14 0.64
C ARG A 51 10.13 -0.79 0.47
N LEU A 52 9.81 0.15 -0.43
CA LEU A 52 8.43 0.51 -0.74
C LEU A 52 7.68 -0.64 -1.40
N GLN A 53 8.32 -1.35 -2.34
CA GLN A 53 7.74 -2.53 -2.97
C GLN A 53 7.42 -3.61 -1.95
N ALA A 54 8.37 -3.94 -1.06
CA ALA A 54 8.15 -4.92 0.00
C ALA A 54 6.97 -4.55 0.92
N ARG A 55 6.80 -3.27 1.23
CA ARG A 55 5.64 -2.78 2.01
C ARG A 55 4.34 -2.89 1.23
N ALA A 56 4.35 -2.59 -0.07
CA ALA A 56 3.18 -2.74 -0.93
C ALA A 56 2.75 -4.21 -1.01
N ASP A 57 3.70 -5.12 -1.23
CA ASP A 57 3.44 -6.57 -1.29
C ASP A 57 2.85 -7.07 0.04
N GLN A 58 3.38 -6.61 1.17
CA GLN A 58 2.85 -6.94 2.50
C GLN A 58 1.41 -6.42 2.69
N ALA A 59 1.15 -5.19 2.27
CA ALA A 59 -0.19 -4.59 2.34
C ALA A 59 -1.19 -5.35 1.47
N GLU A 60 -0.77 -5.75 0.26
CA GLU A 60 -1.59 -6.56 -0.65
C GLU A 60 -1.89 -7.94 -0.06
N ALA A 61 -0.89 -8.62 0.50
CA ALA A 61 -1.08 -9.91 1.17
C ALA A 61 -2.10 -9.80 2.32
N ARG A 62 -1.98 -8.74 3.14
CA ARG A 62 -2.94 -8.47 4.23
C ARG A 62 -4.35 -8.19 3.71
N LEU A 63 -4.48 -7.41 2.63
CA LEU A 63 -5.77 -7.13 1.99
C LEU A 63 -6.45 -8.40 1.49
N ARG A 64 -5.68 -9.30 0.88
CA ARG A 64 -6.19 -10.61 0.42
C ARG A 64 -6.71 -11.45 1.60
N MET A 65 -5.92 -11.55 2.68
CA MET A 65 -6.33 -12.28 3.89
C MET A 65 -7.63 -11.73 4.49
N LEU A 66 -7.73 -10.40 4.66
CA LEU A 66 -8.93 -9.77 5.22
C LEU A 66 -10.15 -9.94 4.30
N THR A 67 -9.94 -9.93 2.97
CA THR A 67 -11.01 -10.17 2.01
C THR A 67 -11.53 -11.60 2.09
N ASP A 68 -10.64 -12.57 2.23
CA ASP A 68 -11.02 -13.99 2.37
C ASP A 68 -11.72 -14.26 3.71
N GLU A 69 -11.24 -13.64 4.80
CA GLU A 69 -11.89 -13.67 6.11
C GLU A 69 -13.30 -13.08 6.05
N ALA A 70 -13.47 -11.91 5.41
CA ALA A 70 -14.78 -11.27 5.26
C ALA A 70 -15.77 -12.16 4.50
N ARG A 71 -15.32 -12.81 3.40
CA ARG A 71 -16.15 -13.76 2.64
C ARG A 71 -16.53 -15.00 3.45
N GLU A 72 -15.63 -15.47 4.31
CA GLU A 72 -15.93 -16.61 5.18
C GLU A 72 -16.96 -16.24 6.25
N VAL A 73 -16.81 -15.07 6.87
CA VAL A 73 -17.81 -14.54 7.81
C VAL A 73 -19.17 -14.36 7.14
N GLU A 74 -19.20 -13.82 5.92
CA GLU A 74 -20.44 -13.68 5.13
C GLU A 74 -21.11 -15.04 4.91
N ARG A 75 -20.36 -16.07 4.49
CA ARG A 75 -20.88 -17.43 4.34
C ARG A 75 -21.44 -18.01 5.63
N GLN A 76 -20.78 -17.78 6.77
CA GLN A 76 -21.23 -18.27 8.06
C GLN A 76 -22.53 -17.56 8.50
N VAL A 77 -22.63 -16.25 8.31
CA VAL A 77 -23.84 -15.48 8.59
C VAL A 77 -25.01 -15.99 7.73
N ASP A 78 -24.80 -16.18 6.44
CA ASP A 78 -25.82 -16.71 5.53
C ASP A 78 -26.26 -18.13 5.91
N ALA A 79 -25.31 -18.99 6.31
CA ALA A 79 -25.60 -20.34 6.76
C ALA A 79 -26.44 -20.35 8.04
N HIS A 80 -26.11 -19.50 9.02
CA HIS A 80 -26.88 -19.39 10.27
C HIS A 80 -28.27 -18.79 10.04
N ALA A 81 -28.38 -17.74 9.22
CA ALA A 81 -29.68 -17.15 8.86
C ALA A 81 -30.57 -18.12 8.05
N GLY A 82 -29.96 -18.98 7.21
CA GLY A 82 -30.65 -20.05 6.49
C GLY A 82 -31.12 -21.19 7.42
N ALA A 83 -30.31 -21.56 8.41
CA ALA A 83 -30.64 -22.59 9.38
C ALA A 83 -31.80 -22.19 10.30
N GLU A 84 -31.85 -20.94 10.77
CA GLU A 84 -32.97 -20.43 11.59
C GLU A 84 -34.31 -20.49 10.84
N LYS A 85 -34.34 -20.13 9.55
CA LYS A 85 -35.56 -20.20 8.72
C LYS A 85 -36.02 -21.63 8.45
N ALA A 86 -35.09 -22.57 8.34
CA ALA A 86 -35.43 -23.99 8.17
C ALA A 86 -36.02 -24.59 9.46
N ASP A 87 -35.52 -24.18 10.63
CA ASP A 87 -36.00 -24.66 11.93
C ASP A 87 -37.39 -24.09 12.28
N GLU A 88 -37.65 -22.82 11.94
CA GLU A 88 -38.97 -22.19 12.07
C GLU A 88 -40.05 -22.85 11.19
N THR A 89 -39.68 -23.30 9.99
CA THR A 89 -40.60 -23.96 9.06
C THR A 89 -40.85 -25.42 9.44
N SER A 90 -39.83 -26.13 9.95
CA SER A 90 -39.96 -27.51 10.45
C SER A 90 -40.80 -27.58 11.73
N GLY A 91 -40.54 -26.71 12.71
CA GLY A 91 -41.31 -26.68 13.96
C GLY A 91 -42.78 -26.25 13.79
N ARG A 92 -43.14 -25.61 12.66
CA ARG A 92 -44.53 -25.28 12.33
C ARG A 92 -45.30 -26.46 11.74
N ALA A 93 -44.61 -27.36 11.03
CA ALA A 93 -45.22 -28.55 10.43
C ALA A 93 -45.49 -29.67 11.45
N GLU A 94 -44.73 -29.76 12.53
CA GLU A 94 -44.91 -30.76 13.60
C GLU A 94 -45.98 -30.38 14.64
N ARG A 95 -46.54 -29.16 14.57
CA ARG A 95 -47.56 -28.63 15.50
C ARG A 95 -48.98 -28.58 14.91
N GLN A 96 -49.21 -29.23 13.77
CA GLN A 96 -50.52 -29.47 13.16
C GLN A 96 -50.82 -30.96 13.13
#